data_AF-A0A6P1L3H0-F1
#
_entry.id   AF-A0A6P1L3H0-F1
#
_cell.length_a   1.000
_cell.length_b   1.000
_cell.length_c   1.000
_cell.angle_alpha   90.00
_cell.angle_beta   90.00
_cell.angle_gamma   90.00
#
_symmetry.space_group_name_H-M   'P 1'
#
loop_
_entity.id
_entity.type
_entity.pdbx_description
1 polymer ?
#
loop_
_entity_poly.entity_id
_entity_poly.type
_entity_poly.pdbx_seq_one_letter_code
_entity_poly.pdbx_strand_id
1 'polypeptide(L)'
;MVRRPRKAKEEIPPLEKEALVQEENNGSAALAEEIKVEETKDIEAEEAKDATAIERVPVEIVSEEEPLTDEERNRLYELENLVIESFYIAGRSLREINEKRLYRATHRTFEDYCYERFGFQRRHSYQLIEAATIADNLRERARPAHMIPTSEYQIRPLSRLKEEPEKQVAAWARSVEKAGGKAPTHDLVKETVAEYVEGTKENGREKVAYRLTKGDICVIKRNSDPRLSERVGYWGLIREVTKDVCTIELYDRTVADVDSNNLSFLKHTKREAQSRRKLFEQLSAIYQAQTEREEVVALNLEYFGRLRRPTLTLLEKSLLRFLEQKTKKGGKVPAAEEKQEG
;
A
#
# COMPACT_ATOMS: atom_id res chain seq x y z
N MET A 1 -11.67 25.81 28.08
CA MET A 1 -11.28 24.58 27.35
C MET A 1 -12.51 23.68 27.28
N VAL A 2 -13.32 23.79 26.22
CA VAL A 2 -14.55 22.99 26.05
C VAL A 2 -14.38 22.22 24.73
N ARG A 3 -14.20 20.91 24.82
CA ARG A 3 -14.04 20.01 23.66
C ARG A 3 -15.43 19.71 23.09
N ARG A 4 -15.68 20.08 21.84
CA ARG A 4 -16.87 19.63 21.08
C ARG A 4 -16.68 18.16 20.63
N PRO A 5 -17.72 17.32 20.66
CA PRO A 5 -17.63 15.94 20.20
C PRO A 5 -17.63 15.85 18.67
N ARG A 6 -16.88 14.88 18.14
CA ARG A 6 -16.78 14.54 16.70
C ARG A 6 -18.08 13.85 16.26
N LYS A 7 -18.73 14.35 15.21
CA LYS A 7 -19.78 13.61 14.48
C LYS A 7 -19.15 12.43 13.74
N ALA A 8 -19.80 11.27 13.81
CA ALA A 8 -19.44 10.04 13.11
C ALA A 8 -19.60 10.22 11.59
N LYS A 9 -18.72 9.56 10.82
CA LYS A 9 -18.79 9.46 9.37
C LYS A 9 -19.83 8.41 9.00
N GLU A 10 -20.82 8.77 8.18
CA GLU A 10 -21.61 7.80 7.43
C GLU A 10 -20.77 7.28 6.26
N GLU A 11 -20.62 5.96 6.19
CA GLU A 11 -19.97 5.23 5.09
C GLU A 11 -21.00 5.05 3.96
N ILE A 12 -20.65 5.50 2.75
CA ILE A 12 -21.44 5.32 1.54
C ILE A 12 -20.99 4.00 0.88
N PRO A 13 -21.89 3.04 0.58
CA PRO A 13 -21.51 1.80 -0.11
C PRO A 13 -21.15 2.02 -1.59
N PRO A 14 -20.36 1.13 -2.22
CA PRO A 14 -19.93 1.30 -3.60
C PRO A 14 -21.04 0.94 -4.60
N LEU A 15 -21.22 1.77 -5.63
CA LEU A 15 -22.07 1.48 -6.79
C LEU A 15 -21.44 0.38 -7.66
N GLU A 16 -22.10 -0.78 -7.72
CA GLU A 16 -21.86 -1.81 -8.74
C GLU A 16 -22.25 -1.26 -10.12
N LYS A 17 -21.37 -1.42 -11.11
CA LYS A 17 -21.64 -1.10 -12.51
C LYS A 17 -21.81 -2.41 -13.27
N GLU A 18 -23.07 -2.77 -13.54
CA GLU A 18 -23.39 -3.80 -14.51
C GLU A 18 -23.15 -3.31 -15.94
N ALA A 19 -22.72 -4.25 -16.77
CA ALA A 19 -22.29 -4.05 -18.14
C ALA A 19 -23.48 -3.98 -19.11
N LEU A 20 -23.48 -3.00 -20.02
CA LEU A 20 -24.31 -3.06 -21.23
C LEU A 20 -23.57 -3.88 -22.31
N VAL A 21 -24.10 -5.05 -22.62
CA VAL A 21 -23.84 -5.80 -23.86
C VAL A 21 -25.01 -5.55 -24.80
N GLN A 22 -24.71 -5.29 -26.06
CA GLN A 22 -25.68 -4.98 -27.13
C GLN A 22 -26.52 -6.21 -27.52
N GLU A 23 -27.80 -5.96 -27.79
CA GLU A 23 -28.76 -6.93 -28.32
C GLU A 23 -28.48 -7.29 -29.80
N GLU A 24 -28.57 -8.58 -30.13
CA GLU A 24 -29.01 -9.04 -31.45
C GLU A 24 -29.91 -10.28 -31.33
N ASN A 25 -31.16 -10.10 -31.76
CA ASN A 25 -32.04 -11.02 -32.53
C ASN A 25 -32.58 -12.37 -32.00
N ASN A 26 -33.89 -12.50 -32.29
CA ASN A 26 -34.70 -13.68 -32.63
C ASN A 26 -35.38 -14.51 -31.53
N GLY A 27 -36.70 -14.27 -31.37
CA GLY A 27 -37.72 -15.23 -31.81
C GLY A 27 -38.21 -16.32 -30.84
N SER A 28 -39.54 -16.32 -30.64
CA SER A 28 -40.43 -17.47 -30.38
C SER A 28 -40.88 -17.78 -28.94
N ALA A 29 -42.13 -17.38 -28.69
CA ALA A 29 -43.28 -18.17 -28.22
C ALA A 29 -43.25 -18.99 -26.90
N ALA A 30 -44.34 -18.74 -26.15
CA ALA A 30 -45.13 -19.66 -25.32
C ALA A 30 -44.62 -20.03 -23.91
N LEU A 31 -45.32 -19.54 -22.87
CA LEU A 31 -46.26 -20.36 -22.08
C LEU A 31 -46.86 -19.50 -20.95
N ALA A 32 -48.18 -19.31 -21.01
CA ALA A 32 -49.00 -18.79 -19.93
C ALA A 32 -49.65 -19.98 -19.21
N GLU A 33 -49.69 -19.96 -17.89
CA GLU A 33 -50.55 -20.84 -17.10
C GLU A 33 -51.15 -20.02 -15.94
N GLU A 34 -52.44 -19.71 -16.07
CA GLU A 34 -53.32 -19.18 -15.03
C GLU A 34 -53.75 -20.32 -14.10
N ILE A 35 -53.72 -20.16 -12.77
CA ILE A 35 -54.76 -20.73 -11.88
C ILE A 35 -55.03 -19.82 -10.66
N LYS A 36 -56.27 -19.31 -10.64
CA LYS A 36 -57.19 -18.91 -9.54
C LYS A 36 -56.82 -19.29 -8.10
N VAL A 37 -57.02 -18.33 -7.18
CA VAL A 37 -57.16 -18.58 -5.73
C VAL A 37 -58.60 -18.27 -5.31
N GLU A 38 -59.24 -19.25 -4.68
CA GLU A 38 -60.57 -19.18 -4.06
C GLU A 38 -60.53 -18.53 -2.66
N GLU A 39 -61.58 -17.78 -2.35
CA GLU A 39 -61.93 -17.29 -1.02
C GLU A 39 -62.29 -18.46 -0.07
N THR A 40 -61.78 -18.43 1.16
CA THR A 40 -62.50 -18.98 2.32
C THR A 40 -62.36 -18.06 3.53
N LYS A 41 -63.49 -17.98 4.24
CA LYS A 41 -63.85 -17.05 5.29
C LYS A 41 -63.60 -17.62 6.69
N ASP A 42 -63.35 -16.69 7.61
CA ASP A 42 -63.78 -16.62 9.01
C ASP A 42 -63.34 -17.70 10.01
N ILE A 43 -62.45 -17.32 10.93
CA ILE A 43 -62.50 -17.71 12.35
C ILE A 43 -62.21 -16.45 13.18
N GLU A 44 -63.23 -15.97 13.90
CA GLU A 44 -63.13 -14.94 14.94
C GLU A 44 -62.47 -15.51 16.21
N ALA A 45 -61.61 -14.71 16.86
CA ALA A 45 -61.31 -14.84 18.29
C ALA A 45 -60.96 -13.47 18.88
N GLU A 46 -61.47 -13.25 20.08
CA GLU A 46 -61.72 -12.00 20.79
C GLU A 46 -60.51 -11.14 21.19
N GLU A 47 -60.87 -9.87 21.46
CA GLU A 47 -60.10 -8.73 21.93
C GLU A 47 -59.35 -8.93 23.26
N ALA A 48 -58.15 -8.31 23.38
CA ALA A 48 -57.67 -7.73 24.63
C ALA A 48 -56.63 -6.60 24.40
N LYS A 49 -57.14 -5.37 24.32
CA LYS A 49 -56.69 -4.13 25.01
C LYS A 49 -55.20 -3.73 25.02
N ASP A 50 -55.01 -2.53 24.46
CA ASP A 50 -54.19 -1.41 24.96
C ASP A 50 -52.71 -1.30 24.52
N ALA A 51 -52.48 -0.53 23.45
CA ALA A 51 -51.36 0.42 23.31
C ALA A 51 -51.50 1.24 22.00
N THR A 52 -51.89 2.51 22.14
CA THR A 52 -51.54 3.65 21.27
C THR A 52 -51.36 3.39 19.77
N ALA A 53 -52.40 3.69 19.00
CA ALA A 53 -52.33 3.85 17.55
C ALA A 53 -51.45 5.06 17.19
N ILE A 54 -50.21 4.81 16.80
CA ILE A 54 -49.51 5.70 15.86
C ILE A 54 -50.04 5.28 14.50
N GLU A 55 -50.91 6.11 13.93
CA GLU A 55 -51.35 6.01 12.55
C GLU A 55 -50.11 6.06 11.66
N ARG A 56 -49.59 4.89 11.28
CA ARG A 56 -48.54 4.78 10.27
C ARG A 56 -49.19 5.14 8.95
N VAL A 57 -49.21 6.43 8.66
CA VAL A 57 -49.39 6.92 7.29
C VAL A 57 -48.38 6.16 6.44
N PRO A 58 -48.82 5.41 5.41
CA PRO A 58 -47.87 4.83 4.47
C PRO A 58 -47.14 6.00 3.83
N VAL A 59 -45.87 6.17 4.19
CA VAL A 59 -44.97 7.07 3.49
C VAL A 59 -44.72 6.41 2.14
N GLU A 60 -45.51 6.77 1.15
CA GLU A 60 -45.16 6.56 -0.25
C GLU A 60 -43.83 7.29 -0.47
N ILE A 61 -42.75 6.50 -0.55
CA ILE A 61 -41.46 6.98 -1.04
C ILE A 61 -41.65 7.16 -2.54
N VAL A 62 -42.25 8.28 -2.94
CA VAL A 62 -42.19 8.75 -4.32
C VAL A 62 -40.84 9.40 -4.49
N SER A 63 -39.85 8.59 -4.85
CA SER A 63 -38.57 9.08 -5.37
C SER A 63 -38.39 8.55 -6.78
N GLU A 64 -39.26 9.00 -7.68
CA GLU A 64 -38.98 9.01 -9.11
C GLU A 64 -38.58 10.44 -9.46
N GLU A 65 -37.31 10.79 -9.20
CA GLU A 65 -36.77 12.06 -9.72
C GLU A 65 -36.78 12.00 -11.25
N GLU A 66 -37.41 12.99 -11.88
CA GLU A 66 -37.45 13.09 -13.35
C GLU A 66 -36.03 13.11 -13.93
N PRO A 67 -35.78 12.45 -15.08
CA PRO A 67 -34.46 12.45 -15.70
C PRO A 67 -34.04 13.87 -16.08
N LEU A 68 -32.78 14.22 -15.82
CA LEU A 68 -32.20 15.54 -16.11
C LEU A 68 -32.53 16.00 -17.54
N THR A 69 -33.02 17.24 -17.65
CA THR A 69 -33.18 17.93 -18.93
C THR A 69 -31.82 18.17 -19.60
N ASP A 70 -31.80 18.40 -20.92
CA ASP A 70 -30.56 18.68 -21.64
C ASP A 70 -29.87 19.97 -21.13
N GLU A 71 -30.65 20.96 -20.69
CA GLU A 71 -30.11 22.18 -20.05
C GLU A 71 -29.41 21.87 -18.73
N GLU A 72 -30.02 21.04 -17.88
CA GLU A 72 -29.42 20.63 -16.60
C GLU A 72 -28.19 19.75 -16.80
N ARG A 73 -28.19 18.86 -17.80
CA ARG A 73 -27.02 18.05 -18.18
C ARG A 73 -25.86 18.92 -18.64
N ASN A 74 -26.13 19.92 -19.47
CA ASN A 74 -25.12 20.89 -19.90
C ASN A 74 -24.58 21.70 -18.72
N ARG A 75 -25.47 22.14 -17.84
CA ARG A 75 -25.08 22.89 -16.64
C ARG A 75 -24.23 22.06 -15.68
N LEU A 76 -24.58 20.78 -15.50
CA LEU A 76 -23.80 19.83 -14.71
C LEU A 76 -22.39 19.69 -15.28
N TYR A 77 -22.27 19.48 -16.60
CA TYR A 77 -20.98 19.37 -17.28
C TYR A 77 -20.10 20.62 -17.09
N GLU A 78 -20.67 21.83 -17.18
CA GLU A 78 -19.94 23.07 -16.91
C GLU A 78 -19.41 23.15 -15.46
N LEU A 79 -20.25 22.78 -14.50
CA LEU A 79 -19.89 22.82 -13.08
C LEU A 79 -18.83 21.76 -12.73
N GLU A 80 -18.91 20.57 -13.32
CA GLU A 80 -17.90 19.52 -13.16
C GLU A 80 -16.54 19.98 -13.69
N ASN A 81 -16.50 20.63 -14.85
CA ASN A 81 -15.27 21.20 -15.39
C ASN A 81 -14.69 22.29 -14.48
N LEU A 82 -15.53 23.16 -13.92
CA LEU A 82 -15.09 24.19 -12.98
C LEU A 82 -14.48 23.57 -11.71
N VAL A 83 -15.08 22.50 -11.19
CA VAL A 83 -14.55 21.77 -10.03
C VAL A 83 -13.18 21.16 -10.36
N ILE A 84 -13.04 20.54 -11.53
CA ILE A 84 -11.79 19.96 -12.01
C ILE A 84 -10.69 21.03 -12.14
N GLU A 85 -11.01 22.22 -12.68
CA GLU A 85 -10.04 23.29 -12.88
C GLU A 85 -9.74 24.10 -11.61
N SER A 86 -10.58 24.01 -10.58
CA SER A 86 -10.50 24.87 -9.38
C SER A 86 -9.13 24.86 -8.70
N PHE A 87 -8.51 23.69 -8.53
CA PHE A 87 -7.19 23.58 -7.89
C PHE A 87 -6.10 24.21 -8.75
N TYR A 88 -6.20 24.08 -10.07
CA TYR A 88 -5.24 24.62 -11.03
C TYR A 88 -5.30 26.15 -11.03
N ILE A 89 -6.50 26.72 -11.12
CA ILE A 89 -6.74 28.17 -11.06
C ILE A 89 -6.23 28.72 -9.73
N ALA A 90 -6.62 28.10 -8.60
CA ALA A 90 -6.17 28.52 -7.27
C ALA A 90 -4.63 28.50 -7.16
N GLY A 91 -3.99 27.41 -7.60
CA GLY A 91 -2.54 27.28 -7.57
C GLY A 91 -1.81 28.31 -8.45
N ARG A 92 -2.31 28.57 -9.67
CA ARG A 92 -1.80 29.62 -10.57
C ARG A 92 -1.89 31.01 -9.94
N SER A 93 -3.06 31.35 -9.39
CA SER A 93 -3.27 32.65 -8.73
C SER A 93 -2.39 32.83 -7.49
N LEU A 94 -2.29 31.79 -6.65
CA LEU A 94 -1.40 31.80 -5.48
C LEU A 94 0.07 31.95 -5.90
N ARG A 95 0.49 31.31 -7.00
CA ARG A 95 1.85 31.44 -7.55
C ARG A 95 2.13 32.88 -7.94
N GLU A 96 1.22 33.51 -8.69
CA GLU A 96 1.37 34.91 -9.11
C GLU A 96 1.40 35.89 -7.93
N ILE A 97 0.50 35.72 -6.96
CA ILE A 97 0.48 36.52 -5.73
C ILE A 97 1.82 36.43 -4.99
N ASN A 98 2.38 35.22 -4.89
CA ASN A 98 3.65 34.98 -4.22
C ASN A 98 4.85 35.57 -4.99
N GLU A 99 4.97 35.26 -6.28
CA GLU A 99 6.09 35.67 -7.14
C GLU A 99 6.17 37.20 -7.30
N LYS A 100 5.02 37.86 -7.53
CA LYS A 100 4.94 39.32 -7.63
C LYS A 100 4.89 40.01 -6.25
N ARG A 101 4.91 39.22 -5.17
CA ARG A 101 4.82 39.68 -3.77
C ARG A 101 3.62 40.59 -3.52
N LEU A 102 2.47 40.30 -4.14
CA LEU A 102 1.26 41.14 -4.03
C LEU A 102 0.68 41.17 -2.61
N TYR A 103 0.95 40.12 -1.82
CA TYR A 103 0.57 40.04 -0.40
C TYR A 103 1.14 41.19 0.46
N ARG A 104 2.25 41.82 0.03
CA ARG A 104 2.92 42.91 0.76
C ARG A 104 2.04 44.14 1.02
N ALA A 105 0.93 44.27 0.30
CA ALA A 105 -0.04 45.33 0.52
C ALA A 105 -0.71 45.25 1.90
N THR A 106 -0.80 44.05 2.49
CA THR A 106 -1.50 43.82 3.76
C THR A 106 -0.74 42.97 4.76
N HIS A 107 0.15 42.07 4.31
CA HIS A 107 0.84 41.11 5.17
C HIS A 107 2.34 41.12 4.91
N ARG A 108 3.14 40.76 5.93
CA ARG A 108 4.60 40.71 5.84
C ARG A 108 5.10 39.48 5.10
N THR A 109 4.39 38.34 5.23
CA THR A 109 4.75 37.08 4.59
C THR A 109 3.59 36.55 3.75
N PHE A 110 3.90 35.70 2.77
CA PHE A 110 2.90 35.06 1.93
C PHE A 110 2.06 34.06 2.75
N GLU A 111 2.70 33.38 3.69
CA GLU A 111 2.03 32.41 4.56
C GLU A 111 0.96 33.04 5.44
N ASP A 112 1.26 34.19 6.06
CA ASP A 112 0.29 34.92 6.89
C ASP A 112 -0.91 35.36 6.03
N TYR A 113 -0.65 35.87 4.82
CA TYR A 113 -1.69 36.24 3.87
C TYR A 113 -2.62 35.08 3.51
N CYS A 114 -2.04 33.91 3.17
CA CYS A 114 -2.82 32.73 2.82
C CYS A 114 -3.64 32.18 3.98
N TYR A 115 -3.10 32.23 5.19
CA TYR A 115 -3.79 31.81 6.40
C TYR A 115 -4.96 32.75 6.72
N GLU A 116 -4.74 34.06 6.75
CA GLU A 116 -5.76 35.03 7.14
C GLU A 116 -6.86 35.22 6.08
N ARG A 117 -6.53 35.16 4.79
CA ARG A 117 -7.51 35.36 3.70
C ARG A 117 -8.29 34.11 3.33
N PHE A 118 -7.64 32.94 3.35
CA PHE A 118 -8.21 31.70 2.80
C PHE A 118 -8.26 30.55 3.81
N GLY A 119 -7.72 30.72 5.02
CA GLY A 119 -7.60 29.64 6.01
C GLY A 119 -6.58 28.57 5.61
N PHE A 120 -5.72 28.85 4.63
CA PHE A 120 -4.78 27.87 4.11
C PHE A 120 -3.52 27.80 4.96
N GLN A 121 -3.16 26.59 5.38
CA GLN A 121 -1.85 26.36 5.98
C GLN A 121 -0.74 26.55 4.95
N ARG A 122 0.45 26.97 5.40
CA ARG A 122 1.66 27.12 4.58
C ARG A 122 1.84 25.98 3.59
N ARG A 123 1.82 24.73 4.09
CA ARG A 123 2.03 23.53 3.27
C ARG A 123 1.01 23.42 2.13
N HIS A 124 -0.26 23.67 2.40
CA HIS A 124 -1.31 23.54 1.39
C HIS A 124 -1.16 24.59 0.27
N SER A 125 -0.84 25.83 0.64
CA SER A 125 -0.61 26.91 -0.32
C SER A 125 0.52 26.58 -1.30
N TYR A 126 1.65 26.09 -0.79
CA TYR A 126 2.78 25.68 -1.65
C TYR A 126 2.47 24.41 -2.46
N GLN A 127 1.68 23.48 -1.93
CA GLN A 127 1.24 22.29 -2.67
C GLN A 127 0.36 22.68 -3.87
N LEU A 128 -0.57 23.62 -3.70
CA LEU A 128 -1.39 24.11 -4.82
C LEU A 128 -0.54 24.79 -5.90
N ILE A 129 0.45 25.60 -5.50
CA ILE A 129 1.40 26.23 -6.44
C ILE A 129 2.20 25.17 -7.22
N GLU A 130 2.72 24.16 -6.52
CA GLU A 130 3.47 23.07 -7.14
C GLU A 130 2.60 22.24 -8.09
N ALA A 131 1.37 21.92 -7.66
CA ALA A 131 0.39 21.21 -8.46
C ALA A 131 0.03 21.95 -9.74
N ALA A 132 -0.21 23.27 -9.66
CA ALA A 132 -0.43 24.10 -10.84
C ALA A 132 0.76 24.10 -11.80
N THR A 133 1.98 24.03 -11.27
CA THR A 133 3.21 24.00 -12.08
C THR A 133 3.39 22.65 -12.78
N ILE A 134 3.07 21.55 -12.11
CA ILE A 134 3.04 20.21 -12.71
C ILE A 134 1.94 20.14 -13.77
N ALA A 135 0.75 20.67 -13.48
CA ALA A 135 -0.35 20.72 -14.43
C ALA A 135 -0.03 21.57 -15.67
N ASP A 136 0.65 22.72 -15.53
CA ASP A 136 1.19 23.50 -16.66
C ASP A 136 2.09 22.60 -17.54
N ASN A 137 3.06 21.91 -16.93
CA ASN A 137 3.98 21.01 -17.65
C ASN A 137 3.25 19.87 -18.38
N LEU A 138 2.26 19.25 -17.74
CA LEU A 138 1.43 18.21 -18.36
C LEU A 138 0.59 18.76 -19.52
N ARG A 139 -0.04 19.94 -19.35
CA ARG A 139 -0.85 20.58 -20.39
C ARG A 139 -0.02 20.98 -21.61
N GLU A 140 1.20 21.46 -21.42
CA GLU A 140 2.08 21.88 -22.51
C GLU A 140 2.66 20.71 -23.31
N ARG A 141 2.94 19.56 -22.65
CA ARG A 141 3.80 18.51 -23.21
C ARG A 141 3.14 17.14 -23.37
N ALA A 142 2.04 16.85 -22.69
CA ALA A 142 1.37 15.55 -22.82
C ALA A 142 0.46 15.51 -24.07
N ARG A 143 0.61 14.45 -24.88
CA ARG A 143 -0.34 14.10 -25.95
C ARG A 143 -0.82 12.66 -25.76
N PRO A 144 -2.13 12.38 -25.98
CA PRO A 144 -3.18 13.32 -26.37
C PRO A 144 -3.66 14.15 -25.18
N ALA A 145 -4.14 15.36 -25.47
CA ALA A 145 -4.61 16.40 -24.53
C ALA A 145 -5.83 16.02 -23.63
N HIS A 146 -6.17 14.74 -23.48
CA HIS A 146 -7.49 14.32 -23.00
C HIS A 146 -7.55 13.88 -21.53
N MET A 147 -6.43 13.86 -20.79
CA MET A 147 -6.46 13.52 -19.36
C MET A 147 -5.64 14.51 -18.55
N ILE A 148 -6.20 15.71 -18.39
CA ILE A 148 -5.72 16.70 -17.43
C ILE A 148 -6.01 16.15 -16.02
N PRO A 149 -5.11 16.36 -15.05
CA PRO A 149 -5.38 15.99 -13.68
C PRO A 149 -6.70 16.59 -13.16
N THR A 150 -7.52 15.78 -12.49
CA THR A 150 -8.79 16.24 -11.92
C THR A 150 -8.66 16.75 -10.49
N SER A 151 -7.53 16.44 -9.83
CA SER A 151 -7.26 16.87 -8.47
C SER A 151 -5.76 17.05 -8.22
N GLU A 152 -5.40 18.02 -7.37
CA GLU A 152 -4.04 18.18 -6.84
C GLU A 152 -3.51 16.88 -6.22
N TYR A 153 -4.38 16.13 -5.55
CA TYR A 153 -3.97 14.92 -4.84
C TYR A 153 -3.36 13.88 -5.79
N GLN A 154 -3.94 13.70 -6.99
CA GLN A 154 -3.46 12.73 -7.98
C GLN A 154 -2.04 13.02 -8.46
N ILE A 155 -1.70 14.31 -8.64
CA ILE A 155 -0.41 14.74 -9.20
C ILE A 155 0.64 15.04 -8.15
N ARG A 156 0.27 15.09 -6.88
CA ARG A 156 1.22 15.27 -5.78
C ARG A 156 2.44 14.34 -5.86
N PRO A 157 2.33 13.04 -6.22
CA PRO A 157 3.52 12.18 -6.35
C PRO A 157 4.53 12.67 -7.41
N LEU A 158 4.06 13.31 -8.50
CA LEU A 158 4.91 13.83 -9.58
C LEU A 158 5.86 14.95 -9.12
N SER A 159 5.59 15.58 -7.97
CA SER A 159 6.52 16.54 -7.34
C SER A 159 7.92 15.95 -7.08
N ARG A 160 8.04 14.62 -6.96
CA ARG A 160 9.34 13.94 -6.82
C ARG A 160 10.23 14.02 -8.05
N LEU A 161 9.64 14.29 -9.22
CA LEU A 161 10.30 14.40 -10.52
C LEU A 161 10.39 15.86 -10.97
N LYS A 162 10.39 16.83 -10.04
CA LYS A 162 10.35 18.26 -10.35
C LYS A 162 11.50 18.75 -11.23
N GLU A 163 12.69 18.17 -11.05
CA GLU A 163 13.88 18.48 -11.84
C GLU A 163 13.87 17.79 -13.22
N GLU A 164 12.89 16.92 -13.49
CA GLU A 164 12.84 16.03 -14.65
C GLU A 164 11.45 16.13 -15.32
N PRO A 165 11.13 17.28 -15.94
CA PRO A 165 9.79 17.56 -16.44
C PRO A 165 9.34 16.59 -17.54
N GLU A 166 10.26 16.04 -18.32
CA GLU A 166 9.97 15.00 -19.31
C GLU A 166 9.53 13.68 -18.64
N LYS A 167 10.16 13.31 -17.52
CA LYS A 167 9.78 12.12 -16.76
C LYS A 167 8.45 12.30 -16.04
N GLN A 168 8.09 13.51 -15.64
CA GLN A 168 6.74 13.79 -15.12
C GLN A 168 5.68 13.48 -16.18
N VAL A 169 5.89 13.93 -17.41
CA VAL A 169 4.96 13.68 -18.53
C VAL A 169 4.90 12.19 -18.86
N ALA A 170 6.04 11.52 -18.94
CA ALA A 170 6.11 10.08 -19.18
C ALA A 170 5.44 9.25 -18.06
N ALA A 171 5.68 9.60 -16.79
CA ALA A 171 5.06 8.96 -15.65
C ALA A 171 3.54 9.14 -15.63
N TRP A 172 3.06 10.35 -15.96
CA TRP A 172 1.64 10.61 -16.10
C TRP A 172 1.01 9.80 -17.23
N ALA A 173 1.61 9.82 -18.43
CA ALA A 173 1.14 9.07 -19.59
C ALA A 173 1.05 7.57 -19.30
N ARG A 174 2.08 7.00 -18.68
CA ARG A 174 2.09 5.59 -18.25
C ARG A 174 1.02 5.29 -17.21
N SER A 175 0.72 6.24 -16.32
CA SER A 175 -0.36 6.08 -15.33
C SER A 175 -1.73 6.04 -16.00
N VAL A 176 -1.95 6.91 -16.99
CA VAL A 176 -3.19 6.93 -17.79
C VAL A 176 -3.35 5.63 -18.58
N GLU A 177 -2.27 5.11 -19.17
CA GLU A 177 -2.28 3.83 -19.88
C GLU A 177 -2.65 2.67 -18.93
N LYS A 178 -2.01 2.59 -17.76
CA LYS A 178 -2.34 1.58 -16.73
C LYS A 178 -3.78 1.72 -16.21
N ALA A 179 -4.37 2.92 -16.25
CA ALA A 179 -5.75 3.17 -15.87
C ALA A 179 -6.77 2.84 -16.99
N GLY A 180 -6.32 2.30 -18.13
CA GLY A 180 -7.17 1.98 -19.27
C GLY A 180 -7.75 3.20 -19.96
N GLY A 181 -6.99 4.31 -20.01
CA GLY A 181 -7.43 5.57 -20.63
C GLY A 181 -8.42 6.37 -19.76
N LYS A 182 -8.52 6.05 -18.47
CA LYS A 182 -9.27 6.83 -17.47
C LYS A 182 -8.32 7.67 -16.60
N ALA A 183 -8.87 8.64 -15.88
CA ALA A 183 -8.08 9.50 -15.00
C ALA A 183 -7.42 8.64 -13.92
N PRO A 184 -6.08 8.64 -13.80
CA PRO A 184 -5.38 7.71 -12.92
C PRO A 184 -5.63 8.06 -11.45
N THR A 185 -5.65 7.03 -10.59
CA THR A 185 -5.74 7.22 -9.14
C THR A 185 -4.39 7.68 -8.58
N HIS A 186 -4.41 8.30 -7.40
CA HIS A 186 -3.19 8.71 -6.71
C HIS A 186 -2.19 7.56 -6.54
N ASP A 187 -2.65 6.36 -6.17
CA ASP A 187 -1.77 5.23 -5.90
C ASP A 187 -1.12 4.70 -7.16
N LEU A 188 -1.85 4.74 -8.29
CA LEU A 188 -1.30 4.39 -9.59
C LEU A 188 -0.22 5.38 -10.04
N VAL A 189 -0.48 6.69 -9.90
CA VAL A 189 0.51 7.74 -10.19
C VAL A 189 1.72 7.62 -9.25
N LYS A 190 1.50 7.27 -7.99
CA LYS A 190 2.58 7.05 -7.02
C LYS A 190 3.43 5.84 -7.37
N GLU A 191 2.82 4.75 -7.82
CA GLU A 191 3.50 3.54 -8.27
C GLU A 191 4.34 3.83 -9.51
N THR A 192 3.78 4.42 -10.55
CA THR A 192 4.52 4.76 -11.77
C THR A 192 5.65 5.75 -11.46
N VAL A 193 5.40 6.80 -10.68
CA VAL A 193 6.46 7.72 -10.25
C VAL A 193 7.55 6.98 -9.47
N ALA A 194 7.20 5.99 -8.64
CA ALA A 194 8.21 5.15 -8.00
C ALA A 194 9.03 4.36 -9.01
N GLU A 195 8.45 3.84 -10.10
CA GLU A 195 9.21 3.21 -11.18
C GLU A 195 10.19 4.18 -11.85
N TYR A 196 9.78 5.43 -12.10
CA TYR A 196 10.67 6.45 -12.70
C TYR A 196 11.73 6.96 -11.71
N VAL A 197 11.38 7.15 -10.43
CA VAL A 197 12.31 7.61 -9.38
C VAL A 197 13.28 6.50 -8.99
N GLU A 198 12.82 5.25 -8.85
CA GLU A 198 13.68 4.09 -8.61
C GLU A 198 14.48 3.71 -9.85
N GLY A 199 13.96 4.04 -11.04
CA GLY A 199 14.64 3.98 -12.34
C GLY A 199 15.72 5.05 -12.54
N THR A 200 15.74 6.11 -11.71
CA THR A 200 16.84 7.11 -11.71
C THR A 200 17.28 7.56 -10.32
N LYS A 201 17.53 6.57 -9.45
CA LYS A 201 18.56 6.69 -8.41
C LYS A 201 19.87 6.02 -8.85
N GLU A 202 20.32 6.35 -10.05
CA GLU A 202 21.73 6.25 -10.45
C GLU A 202 22.38 7.62 -10.31
N ASN A 203 22.57 8.05 -9.07
CA ASN A 203 23.69 8.92 -8.72
C ASN A 203 24.16 8.57 -7.32
N GLY A 204 24.98 7.52 -7.30
CA GLY A 204 25.89 7.22 -6.20
C GLY A 204 26.16 5.74 -6.02
N ARG A 205 25.14 4.88 -6.15
CA ARG A 205 25.31 3.41 -6.08
C ARG A 205 24.24 2.73 -6.92
N GLU A 206 24.57 2.58 -8.20
CA GLU A 206 24.12 1.55 -9.13
C GLU A 206 23.33 0.44 -8.41
N LYS A 207 22.02 0.37 -8.67
CA LYS A 207 21.24 -0.85 -8.42
C LYS A 207 21.59 -1.78 -9.56
N VAL A 208 22.84 -2.25 -9.58
CA VAL A 208 23.17 -3.51 -10.25
C VAL A 208 22.07 -4.44 -9.79
N ALA A 209 21.28 -4.96 -10.72
CA ALA A 209 20.53 -6.18 -10.46
C ALA A 209 21.61 -7.17 -10.01
N TYR A 210 21.86 -7.26 -8.70
CA TYR A 210 22.87 -8.12 -8.14
C TYR A 210 22.40 -9.50 -8.54
N ARG A 211 22.94 -10.01 -9.65
CA ARG A 211 22.79 -11.40 -10.01
C ARG A 211 23.46 -12.10 -8.83
N LEU A 212 22.62 -12.68 -7.97
CA LEU A 212 23.08 -13.37 -6.80
C LEU A 212 24.12 -14.38 -7.27
N THR A 213 25.23 -14.46 -6.55
CA THR A 213 26.29 -15.42 -6.81
C THR A 213 26.36 -16.39 -5.63
N LYS A 214 26.96 -17.55 -5.87
CA LYS A 214 27.21 -18.53 -4.83
C LYS A 214 28.01 -17.90 -3.68
N GLY A 215 27.47 -17.99 -2.46
CA GLY A 215 28.05 -17.47 -1.23
C GLY A 215 27.62 -16.05 -0.86
N ASP A 216 26.77 -15.41 -1.66
CA ASP A 216 26.16 -14.13 -1.29
C ASP A 216 25.18 -14.27 -0.13
N ILE A 217 25.07 -13.19 0.64
CA ILE A 217 24.13 -13.11 1.75
C ILE A 217 22.90 -12.34 1.25
N CYS A 218 21.72 -12.92 1.42
CA CYS A 218 20.48 -12.33 0.96
C CYS A 218 19.45 -12.26 2.08
N VAL A 219 18.43 -11.40 1.88
CA VAL A 219 17.25 -11.28 2.73
C VAL A 219 16.03 -11.65 1.90
N ILE A 220 15.15 -12.47 2.48
CA ILE A 220 13.87 -12.86 1.88
C ILE A 220 12.92 -11.65 1.90
N LYS A 221 12.40 -11.25 0.74
CA LYS A 221 11.38 -10.20 0.58
C LYS A 221 9.98 -10.81 0.72
N ARG A 222 8.92 -9.98 0.54
CA ARG A 222 7.55 -10.49 0.33
C ARG A 222 7.60 -11.53 -0.77
N ASN A 223 7.20 -12.74 -0.43
CA ASN A 223 7.47 -13.92 -1.21
C ASN A 223 6.15 -14.60 -1.57
N SER A 224 5.99 -14.94 -2.85
CA SER A 224 4.88 -15.75 -3.36
C SER A 224 5.05 -17.24 -3.06
N ASP A 225 6.26 -17.67 -2.66
CA ASP A 225 6.55 -19.06 -2.30
C ASP A 225 6.08 -19.38 -0.87
N PRO A 226 5.13 -20.31 -0.69
CA PRO A 226 4.63 -20.72 0.62
C PRO A 226 5.73 -21.21 1.57
N ARG A 227 6.84 -21.76 1.05
CA ARG A 227 7.95 -22.30 1.85
C ARG A 227 8.77 -21.22 2.58
N LEU A 228 8.63 -19.97 2.15
CA LEU A 228 9.40 -18.83 2.64
C LEU A 228 8.52 -17.68 3.16
N SER A 229 7.20 -17.81 3.04
CA SER A 229 6.21 -16.82 3.50
C SER A 229 6.33 -16.52 5.01
N GLU A 230 6.59 -17.54 5.82
CA GLU A 230 6.83 -17.42 7.27
C GLU A 230 8.23 -16.89 7.63
N ARG A 231 9.12 -16.80 6.63
CA ARG A 231 10.52 -16.39 6.78
C ARG A 231 10.82 -15.07 6.08
N VAL A 232 9.79 -14.28 5.78
CA VAL A 232 9.97 -12.92 5.24
C VAL A 232 10.81 -12.08 6.21
N GLY A 233 11.85 -11.45 5.67
CA GLY A 233 12.79 -10.61 6.42
C GLY A 233 13.97 -11.34 7.05
N TYR A 234 13.99 -12.68 7.02
CA TYR A 234 15.16 -13.46 7.42
C TYR A 234 16.29 -13.34 6.39
N TRP A 235 17.53 -13.46 6.86
CA TRP A 235 18.69 -13.54 6.00
C TRP A 235 19.22 -14.97 5.88
N GLY A 236 19.81 -15.28 4.73
CA GLY A 236 20.36 -16.60 4.41
C GLY A 236 21.52 -16.52 3.43
N LEU A 237 22.19 -17.66 3.23
CA LEU A 237 23.30 -17.80 2.32
C LEU A 237 22.83 -18.41 1.00
N ILE A 238 23.30 -17.88 -0.11
CA ILE A 238 23.07 -18.48 -1.42
C ILE A 238 24.03 -19.65 -1.61
N ARG A 239 23.51 -20.87 -1.75
CA ARG A 239 24.31 -22.08 -1.99
C ARG A 239 24.57 -22.29 -3.47
N GLU A 240 23.56 -22.09 -4.29
CA GLU A 240 23.60 -22.33 -5.72
C GLU A 240 22.70 -21.32 -6.45
N VAL A 241 23.08 -20.98 -7.67
CA VAL A 241 22.33 -20.05 -8.52
C VAL A 241 22.28 -20.61 -9.93
N THR A 242 21.07 -20.78 -10.45
CA THR A 242 20.78 -21.31 -11.77
C THR A 242 19.85 -20.35 -12.49
N LYS A 243 20.40 -19.55 -13.43
CA LYS A 243 19.68 -18.50 -14.16
C LYS A 243 18.95 -17.53 -13.22
N ASP A 244 17.64 -17.71 -13.04
CA ASP A 244 16.75 -16.83 -12.26
C ASP A 244 16.31 -17.46 -10.93
N VAL A 245 16.78 -18.69 -10.66
CA VAL A 245 16.38 -19.50 -9.52
C VAL A 245 17.61 -19.77 -8.64
N CYS A 246 17.43 -19.70 -7.33
CA CYS A 246 18.48 -19.80 -6.33
C CYS A 246 18.14 -20.84 -5.27
N THR A 247 19.17 -21.49 -4.73
CA THR A 247 19.07 -22.30 -3.50
C THR A 247 19.56 -21.45 -2.34
N ILE A 248 18.66 -21.13 -1.42
CA ILE A 248 18.97 -20.37 -0.20
C ILE A 248 19.06 -21.32 1.00
N GLU A 249 20.06 -21.11 1.84
CA GLU A 249 20.24 -21.78 3.10
C GLU A 249 19.97 -20.80 4.25
N LEU A 250 18.98 -21.14 5.06
CA LEU A 250 18.68 -20.49 6.32
C LEU A 250 19.33 -21.30 7.45
N TYR A 251 19.39 -20.73 8.65
CA TYR A 251 19.98 -21.45 9.79
C TYR A 251 19.20 -22.71 10.18
N ASP A 252 17.89 -22.75 9.90
CA ASP A 252 16.98 -23.85 10.24
C ASP A 252 16.74 -24.85 9.10
N ARG A 253 16.86 -24.42 7.84
CA ARG A 253 16.55 -25.23 6.64
C ARG A 253 17.20 -24.71 5.37
N THR A 254 17.28 -25.56 4.35
CA THR A 254 17.67 -25.20 2.98
C THR A 254 16.44 -25.23 2.08
N VAL A 255 16.26 -24.20 1.25
CA VAL A 255 15.16 -24.11 0.28
C VAL A 255 15.75 -23.95 -1.11
N ALA A 256 15.52 -24.96 -1.96
CA ALA A 256 15.86 -24.93 -3.37
C ALA A 256 14.73 -24.31 -4.19
N ASP A 257 15.07 -23.94 -5.42
CA ASP A 257 14.13 -23.44 -6.43
C ASP A 257 13.43 -22.13 -6.06
N VAL A 258 14.15 -21.20 -5.45
CA VAL A 258 13.61 -19.88 -5.05
C VAL A 258 13.87 -18.85 -6.13
N ASP A 259 12.81 -18.20 -6.63
CA ASP A 259 12.95 -17.08 -7.56
C ASP A 259 13.83 -15.97 -6.94
N SER A 260 14.87 -15.58 -7.66
CA SER A 260 15.80 -14.51 -7.28
C SER A 260 15.11 -13.16 -7.01
N ASN A 261 13.95 -12.89 -7.60
CA ASN A 261 13.14 -11.70 -7.35
C ASN A 261 12.62 -11.62 -5.92
N ASN A 262 12.36 -12.78 -5.30
CA ASN A 262 11.93 -12.89 -3.90
C ASN A 262 13.08 -12.65 -2.91
N LEU A 263 14.30 -12.45 -3.41
CA LEU A 263 15.49 -12.25 -2.60
C LEU A 263 16.04 -10.82 -2.80
N SER A 264 16.69 -10.30 -1.77
CA SER A 264 17.48 -9.06 -1.83
C SER A 264 18.90 -9.35 -1.41
N PHE A 265 19.88 -8.94 -2.21
CA PHE A 265 21.26 -8.92 -1.77
C PHE A 265 21.42 -8.04 -0.52
N LEU A 266 21.98 -8.62 0.54
CA LEU A 266 22.28 -7.91 1.77
C LEU A 266 23.69 -7.34 1.67
N LYS A 267 23.76 -6.04 1.37
CA LYS A 267 25.03 -5.35 1.19
C LYS A 267 25.95 -5.53 2.40
N HIS A 268 27.18 -5.97 2.10
CA HIS A 268 28.22 -6.24 3.08
C HIS A 268 29.61 -5.96 2.51
N THR A 269 30.55 -5.64 3.39
CA THR A 269 32.00 -5.72 3.12
C THR A 269 32.50 -7.15 3.29
N LYS A 270 33.71 -7.46 2.79
CA LYS A 270 34.34 -8.80 2.98
C LYS A 270 34.41 -9.22 4.45
N ARG A 271 34.74 -8.29 5.36
CA ARG A 271 34.84 -8.54 6.81
C ARG A 271 33.46 -8.80 7.44
N GLU A 272 32.45 -8.07 7.02
CA GLU A 272 31.07 -8.27 7.47
C GLU A 272 30.50 -9.59 6.94
N ALA A 273 30.82 -9.96 5.69
CA ALA A 273 30.46 -11.24 5.11
C ALA A 273 31.04 -12.40 5.94
N GLN A 274 32.32 -12.34 6.31
CA GLN A 274 32.95 -13.34 7.19
C GLN A 274 32.28 -13.40 8.57
N SER A 275 31.98 -12.24 9.16
CA SER A 275 31.32 -12.17 10.48
C SER A 275 29.92 -12.78 10.43
N ARG A 276 29.16 -12.51 9.36
CA ARG A 276 27.84 -13.08 9.13
C ARG A 276 27.89 -14.57 8.84
N ARG A 277 28.88 -15.06 8.07
CA ARG A 277 29.07 -16.51 7.87
C ARG A 277 29.38 -17.23 9.17
N LYS A 278 30.25 -16.66 10.00
CA LYS A 278 30.50 -17.20 11.35
C LYS A 278 29.23 -17.22 12.18
N LEU A 279 28.48 -16.11 12.21
CA LEU A 279 27.19 -16.06 12.91
C LEU A 279 26.23 -17.13 12.37
N PHE A 280 26.15 -17.30 11.05
CA PHE A 280 25.31 -18.30 10.41
C PHE A 280 25.67 -19.72 10.90
N GLU A 281 26.95 -20.09 10.85
CA GLU A 281 27.44 -21.38 11.35
C GLU A 281 27.11 -21.58 12.84
N GLN A 282 27.24 -20.53 13.66
CA GLN A 282 26.88 -20.58 15.08
C GLN A 282 25.37 -20.83 15.27
N LEU A 283 24.52 -20.11 14.53
CA LEU A 283 23.06 -20.28 14.60
C LEU A 283 22.64 -21.68 14.14
N SER A 284 23.19 -22.15 13.01
CA SER A 284 22.92 -23.50 12.51
C SER A 284 23.38 -24.56 13.50
N ALA A 285 24.55 -24.42 14.12
CA ALA A 285 25.05 -25.36 15.13
C ALA A 285 24.18 -25.38 16.38
N ILE A 286 23.74 -24.21 16.88
CA ILE A 286 22.83 -24.11 18.03
C ILE A 286 21.49 -24.79 17.69
N TYR A 287 20.95 -24.54 16.50
CA TYR A 287 19.69 -25.15 16.07
C TYR A 287 19.79 -26.68 15.97
N GLN A 288 20.87 -27.22 15.39
CA GLN A 288 21.08 -28.66 15.25
C GLN A 288 21.39 -29.36 16.57
N ALA A 289 22.03 -28.68 17.52
CA ALA A 289 22.39 -29.23 18.82
C ALA A 289 21.24 -29.22 19.85
N GLN A 290 20.08 -28.66 19.51
CA GLN A 290 18.91 -28.69 20.38
C GLN A 290 18.24 -30.07 20.35
N THR A 291 18.44 -30.84 21.43
CA THR A 291 17.67 -32.08 21.67
C THR A 291 16.25 -31.75 22.11
N GLU A 292 16.09 -30.78 23.00
CA GLU A 292 14.81 -30.24 23.46
C GLU A 292 14.68 -28.82 22.92
N ARG A 293 13.70 -28.57 22.05
CA ARG A 293 13.48 -27.26 21.42
C ARG A 293 12.93 -26.26 22.43
N GLU A 294 13.81 -25.73 23.27
CA GLU A 294 13.47 -24.68 24.21
C GLU A 294 12.98 -23.43 23.47
N GLU A 295 11.79 -22.94 23.85
CA GLU A 295 11.14 -21.78 23.23
C GLU A 295 12.02 -20.52 23.29
N VAL A 296 12.71 -20.31 24.42
CA VAL A 296 13.63 -19.18 24.59
C VAL A 296 14.75 -19.22 23.56
N VAL A 297 15.28 -20.40 23.26
CA VAL A 297 16.34 -20.51 22.25
C VAL A 297 15.78 -20.29 20.85
N ALA A 298 14.57 -20.78 20.57
CA ALA A 298 13.88 -20.50 19.31
C ALA A 298 13.69 -19.00 19.07
N LEU A 299 13.17 -18.25 20.05
CA LEU A 299 12.99 -16.79 19.95
C LEU A 299 14.31 -16.05 19.71
N ASN A 300 15.39 -16.50 20.34
CA ASN A 300 16.72 -15.94 20.12
C ASN A 300 17.26 -16.25 18.72
N LEU A 301 17.08 -17.47 18.22
CA LEU A 301 17.45 -17.83 16.86
C LEU A 301 16.66 -17.02 15.83
N GLU A 302 15.36 -16.80 16.04
CA GLU A 302 14.54 -15.92 15.21
C GLU A 302 15.05 -14.48 15.19
N TYR A 303 15.40 -13.95 16.38
CA TYR A 303 15.96 -12.61 16.51
C TYR A 303 17.23 -12.45 15.68
N PHE A 304 18.18 -13.39 15.81
CA PHE A 304 19.43 -13.36 15.03
C PHE A 304 19.20 -13.62 13.54
N GLY A 305 18.23 -14.47 13.19
CA GLY A 305 17.83 -14.75 11.81
C GLY A 305 17.22 -13.55 11.08
N ARG A 306 16.63 -12.59 11.82
CA ARG A 306 16.12 -11.32 11.27
C ARG A 306 17.13 -10.16 11.37
N LEU A 307 18.31 -10.39 11.93
CA LEU A 307 19.26 -9.32 12.22
C LEU A 307 19.94 -8.76 10.94
N ARG A 308 19.50 -7.57 10.53
CA ARG A 308 20.06 -6.85 9.36
C ARG A 308 21.32 -6.05 9.66
N ARG A 309 21.65 -5.84 10.93
CA ARG A 309 22.89 -5.14 11.33
C ARG A 309 24.10 -6.07 11.19
N PRO A 310 25.22 -5.60 10.61
CA PRO A 310 26.41 -6.43 10.39
C PRO A 310 27.22 -6.68 11.66
N THR A 311 27.06 -5.82 12.68
CA THR A 311 27.80 -5.89 13.93
C THR A 311 26.88 -6.30 15.08
N LEU A 312 27.38 -7.22 15.91
CA LEU A 312 26.72 -7.66 17.12
C LEU A 312 27.13 -6.81 18.32
N THR A 313 26.17 -6.48 19.17
CA THR A 313 26.41 -5.81 20.45
C THR A 313 27.16 -6.74 21.42
N LEU A 314 27.72 -6.18 22.50
CA LEU A 314 28.37 -6.99 23.54
C LEU A 314 27.39 -7.97 24.21
N LEU A 315 26.15 -7.53 24.43
CA LEU A 315 25.09 -8.37 24.98
C LEU A 315 24.75 -9.53 24.04
N GLU A 316 24.53 -9.24 22.76
CA GLU A 316 24.26 -10.26 21.73
C GLU A 316 25.37 -11.32 21.63
N LYS A 317 26.64 -10.89 21.69
CA LYS A 317 27.79 -11.81 21.68
C LYS A 317 27.83 -12.67 22.94
N SER A 318 27.49 -12.13 24.10
CA SER A 318 27.44 -12.89 25.35
C SER A 318 26.28 -13.87 25.36
N LEU A 319 25.13 -13.47 24.81
CA LEU A 319 23.97 -14.31 24.64
C LEU A 319 24.25 -15.50 23.71
N LEU A 320 24.84 -15.26 22.54
CA LEU A 320 25.25 -16.32 21.61
C LEU A 320 26.23 -17.30 22.28
N ARG A 321 27.26 -16.80 22.97
CA ARG A 321 28.20 -17.66 23.69
C ARG A 321 27.52 -18.49 24.78
N PHE A 322 26.55 -17.91 25.47
CA PHE A 322 25.77 -18.62 26.48
C PHE A 322 24.95 -19.75 25.85
N LEU A 323 24.24 -19.47 24.75
CA LEU A 323 23.47 -20.47 24.01
C LEU A 323 24.36 -21.60 23.50
N GLU A 324 25.53 -21.29 22.92
CA GLU A 324 26.50 -22.30 22.48
C GLU A 324 27.04 -23.16 23.62
N GLN A 325 27.31 -22.58 24.79
CA GLN A 325 27.78 -23.34 25.95
C GLN A 325 26.71 -24.27 26.48
N LYS A 326 25.44 -23.84 26.49
CA LYS A 326 24.32 -24.65 26.94
C LYS A 326 24.06 -25.82 26.00
N THR A 327 24.06 -25.59 24.69
CA THR A 327 23.90 -26.67 23.70
C THR A 327 25.09 -27.65 23.71
N LYS A 328 26.33 -27.19 23.94
CA LYS A 328 27.50 -28.07 24.11
C LYS A 328 27.48 -28.87 25.41
N LYS A 329 26.98 -28.29 26.51
CA LYS A 329 26.90 -28.98 27.81
C LYS A 329 25.73 -29.97 27.88
N GLY A 330 24.65 -29.73 27.13
CA GLY A 330 23.54 -30.70 26.98
C GLY A 330 23.96 -32.03 26.33
N GLY A 331 25.06 -32.05 25.56
CA GLY A 331 25.64 -33.26 24.97
C GLY A 331 26.57 -34.08 25.90
N LYS A 332 26.80 -33.61 27.13
CA LYS A 332 27.44 -34.41 28.19
C LYS A 332 26.54 -34.40 29.41
N VAL A 333 25.60 -35.35 29.44
CA VAL A 333 25.14 -35.88 30.72
C VAL A 333 26.35 -36.56 31.36
N PRO A 334 26.89 -36.10 32.50
CA PRO A 334 27.76 -36.95 33.28
C PRO A 334 26.87 -38.08 33.84
N ALA A 335 27.10 -39.29 33.35
CA ALA A 335 26.77 -40.48 34.11
C ALA A 335 27.57 -40.43 35.42
N ALA A 336 26.92 -39.96 36.49
CA ALA A 336 27.39 -40.08 37.87
C ALA A 336 26.13 -40.32 38.71
N GLU A 337 25.79 -41.59 38.87
CA GLU A 337 25.88 -42.27 40.17
C GLU A 337 24.79 -41.83 41.15
N GLU A 338 23.55 -42.28 40.90
CA GLU A 338 22.66 -42.65 42.00
C GLU A 338 23.21 -43.94 42.63
N LYS A 339 24.14 -43.78 43.57
CA LYS A 339 24.42 -44.82 44.56
C LYS A 339 23.45 -44.63 45.73
N GLN A 340 22.57 -45.62 45.86
CA GLN A 340 22.14 -46.26 47.11
C GLN A 340 21.92 -45.35 48.34
N GLU A 341 20.66 -45.04 48.61
CA GLU A 341 20.11 -45.20 49.96
C GLU A 341 18.97 -46.22 49.88
N GLY A 342 19.16 -47.36 50.53
CA GLY A 342 18.27 -48.52 50.59
C GLY A 342 18.93 -49.64 51.38
#